data_AF-A0A659UJF9-F1
#
_entry.id   AF-A0A659UJF9-F1
#
_cell.length_a   1.000
_cell.length_b   1.000
_cell.length_c   1.000
_cell.angle_alpha   90.00
_cell.angle_beta   90.00
_cell.angle_gamma   90.00
#
_symmetry.space_group_name_H-M   'P 1'
#
loop_
_entity.id
_entity.type
_entity.pdbx_description
1 polymer ?
#
loop_
_entity_poly.entity_id
_entity_poly.type
_entity_poly.pdbx_seq_one_letter_code
_entity_poly.pdbx_strand_id
1 'polypeptide(L)'
;LVYASSFSVFGYPFFEKTVIPPYLPVDMNHPVGAQDPYGLSKWLGEEIVDAAVRRGAFSAVSIRMPWIQTPQSFFAGVGPRRATADSARDLWSYLDARDAGQGFL
;
A
#
# COMPACT_ATOMS: atom_id res chain seq x y z
N LEU A 1 -6.43 16.14 -6.89
CA LEU A 1 -5.39 15.15 -7.27
C LEU A 1 -5.62 13.89 -6.44
N VAL A 2 -5.62 12.70 -7.05
CA VAL A 2 -5.58 11.44 -6.29
C VAL A 2 -4.19 10.85 -6.46
N TYR A 3 -3.42 10.73 -5.37
CA TYR A 3 -2.08 10.18 -5.39
C TYR A 3 -2.15 8.67 -5.10
N ALA A 4 -1.69 7.87 -6.06
CA ALA A 4 -1.58 6.43 -5.92
C ALA A 4 -0.37 6.06 -5.06
N SER A 5 -0.60 6.02 -3.74
CA SER A 5 0.36 5.53 -2.76
C SER A 5 0.29 4.00 -2.63
N SER A 6 0.91 3.44 -1.58
CA SER A 6 0.93 2.00 -1.33
C SER A 6 0.86 1.68 0.15
N PHE A 7 0.27 0.52 0.46
CA PHE A 7 0.32 -0.10 1.78
C PHE A 7 1.76 -0.33 2.27
N SER A 8 2.77 -0.32 1.38
CA SER A 8 4.19 -0.40 1.72
C SER A 8 4.75 0.76 2.53
N VAL A 9 4.01 1.86 2.67
CA VAL A 9 4.35 2.92 3.63
C VAL A 9 4.41 2.36 5.07
N PHE A 10 3.62 1.34 5.38
CA PHE A 10 3.66 0.65 6.67
C PHE A 10 4.77 -0.43 6.76
N GLY A 11 5.57 -0.62 5.70
CA GLY A 11 6.67 -1.58 5.64
C GLY A 11 6.34 -2.90 4.94
N TYR A 12 5.10 -3.15 4.55
CA TYR A 12 4.67 -4.42 3.96
C TYR A 12 4.56 -4.37 2.43
N PRO A 13 4.82 -5.45 1.67
CA PRO A 13 5.49 -6.69 2.08
C PRO A 13 7.01 -6.62 1.99
N PHE A 14 7.57 -5.44 1.73
CA PHE A 14 8.96 -5.27 1.30
C PHE A 14 9.95 -5.01 2.45
N PHE A 15 9.54 -5.14 3.70
CA PHE A 15 10.44 -5.00 4.84
C PHE A 15 11.71 -5.85 4.70
N GLU A 16 12.85 -5.26 5.09
CA GLU A 16 14.13 -5.97 5.23
C GLU A 16 14.17 -6.74 6.55
N LYS A 17 13.67 -6.14 7.63
CA LYS A 17 13.43 -6.76 8.93
C LYS A 17 11.94 -6.88 9.21
N THR A 18 11.51 -8.06 9.65
CA THR A 18 10.09 -8.36 9.93
C THR A 18 9.42 -7.27 10.74
N VAL A 19 8.33 -6.71 10.20
CA VAL A 19 7.51 -5.70 10.87
C VAL A 19 6.34 -6.41 11.57
N ILE A 20 6.25 -6.27 12.89
CA ILE A 20 5.12 -6.74 13.67
C ILE A 20 4.07 -5.61 13.73
N PRO A 21 2.84 -5.80 13.22
CA PRO A 21 1.81 -4.78 13.32
C PRO A 21 1.54 -4.47 14.80
N PRO A 22 1.48 -3.18 15.21
CA PRO A 22 1.20 -2.83 16.60
C PRO A 22 -0.22 -3.20 17.03
N TYR A 23 -1.17 -3.22 16.10
CA TYR A 23 -2.55 -3.68 16.31
C TYR A 23 -3.19 -4.06 14.99
N LEU A 24 -4.36 -4.71 15.07
CA LEU A 24 -5.24 -5.00 13.95
C LEU A 24 -6.68 -4.54 14.29
N PRO A 25 -7.48 -4.14 13.28
CA PRO A 25 -7.12 -3.99 11.87
C PRO A 25 -6.13 -2.84 11.61
N VAL A 26 -5.40 -2.89 10.48
CA VAL A 26 -4.52 -1.80 10.05
C VAL A 26 -5.35 -0.59 9.64
N ASP A 27 -5.00 0.58 10.15
CA ASP A 27 -5.66 1.85 9.86
C ASP A 27 -4.62 2.94 9.50
N MET A 28 -5.06 4.19 9.35
CA MET A 28 -4.18 5.31 9.02
C MET A 28 -3.29 5.80 10.19
N ASN A 29 -3.54 5.35 11.42
CA ASN A 29 -2.73 5.69 12.59
C ASN A 29 -1.52 4.74 12.77
N HIS A 30 -1.38 3.73 11.90
CA HIS A 30 -0.21 2.89 11.90
C HIS A 30 1.06 3.70 11.60
N PRO A 31 2.17 3.43 12.31
CA PRO A 31 3.42 4.13 12.09
C PRO A 31 3.95 3.85 10.69
N VAL A 32 4.66 4.82 10.11
CA VAL A 32 5.46 4.60 8.90
C VAL A 32 6.50 3.53 9.21
N GLY A 33 6.54 2.49 8.38
CA GLY A 33 7.40 1.31 8.55
C GLY A 33 8.23 0.97 7.31
N ALA A 34 8.24 1.85 6.30
CA ALA A 34 9.01 1.66 5.08
C ALA A 34 10.51 1.44 5.38
N GLN A 35 11.07 0.35 4.86
CA GLN A 35 12.49 0.00 4.98
C GLN A 35 13.17 -0.11 3.62
N ASP A 36 12.40 -0.46 2.59
CA ASP A 36 12.88 -0.65 1.23
C ASP A 36 12.72 0.63 0.38
N PRO A 37 13.43 0.74 -0.76
CA PRO A 37 13.33 1.90 -1.63
C PRO A 37 11.92 2.18 -2.16
N TYR A 38 11.11 1.15 -2.42
CA TYR A 38 9.75 1.34 -2.94
C TYR A 38 8.83 1.93 -1.87
N GLY A 39 8.77 1.33 -0.67
CA GLY A 39 8.02 1.89 0.46
C GLY A 39 8.44 3.31 0.80
N LEU A 40 9.75 3.58 0.82
CA LEU A 40 10.30 4.91 1.08
C LEU A 40 9.85 5.93 0.03
N SER A 41 9.91 5.56 -1.26
CA SER A 41 9.49 6.45 -2.34
C SER A 41 8.01 6.83 -2.26
N LYS A 42 7.14 5.90 -1.83
CA LYS A 42 5.71 6.14 -1.67
C LYS A 42 5.42 7.05 -0.50
N TRP A 43 6.07 6.83 0.64
CA TRP A 43 5.94 7.72 1.80
C TRP A 43 6.40 9.14 1.47
N LEU A 44 7.60 9.31 0.88
CA LEU A 44 8.07 10.64 0.49
C LEU A 44 7.18 11.31 -0.56
N GLY A 45 6.55 10.54 -1.44
CA GLY A 45 5.54 11.04 -2.36
C GLY A 45 4.31 11.63 -1.66
N GLU A 46 3.83 10.99 -0.58
CA GLU A 46 2.76 11.54 0.25
C GLU A 46 3.18 12.85 0.92
N GLU A 47 4.39 12.92 1.47
CA GLU A 47 4.91 14.16 2.09
C GLU A 47 5.02 15.32 1.09
N ILE A 48 5.41 15.03 -0.16
CA ILE A 48 5.45 16.01 -1.26
C ILE A 48 4.03 16.51 -1.58
N VAL A 49 3.06 15.60 -1.68
CA VAL A 49 1.66 15.94 -1.95
C VAL A 49 1.11 16.80 -0.82
N ASP A 50 1.35 16.43 0.44
CA ASP A 50 0.91 17.18 1.61
C ASP A 50 1.54 18.59 1.66
N ALA A 51 2.82 18.72 1.31
CA ALA A 51 3.47 20.02 1.19
C ALA A 51 2.83 20.90 0.09
N ALA A 52 2.46 20.31 -1.04
CA ALA A 52 1.76 21.00 -2.12
C ALA A 52 0.35 21.44 -1.71
N VAL A 53 -0.38 20.61 -0.96
CA VAL A 53 -1.69 20.94 -0.40
C VAL A 53 -1.58 22.08 0.63
N ARG A 54 -0.62 22.00 1.57
CA ARG A 54 -0.39 23.05 2.59
C ARG A 54 -0.11 24.42 2.00
N ARG A 55 0.59 24.49 0.86
CA ARG A 55 0.84 25.76 0.15
C ARG A 55 -0.30 26.21 -0.78
N GLY A 56 -1.41 25.48 -0.83
CA GLY A 56 -2.57 25.81 -1.65
C GLY A 56 -2.44 25.51 -3.14
N ALA A 57 -1.53 24.61 -3.56
CA ALA A 57 -1.35 24.31 -4.99
C ALA A 57 -2.56 23.57 -5.59
N PHE A 58 -3.15 22.65 -4.82
CA PHE A 58 -4.33 21.87 -5.19
C PHE A 58 -4.85 21.13 -3.95
N SER A 59 -6.08 20.58 -4.03
CA SER A 59 -6.58 19.60 -3.07
C SER A 59 -6.19 18.19 -3.50
N ALA A 60 -5.83 17.34 -2.54
CA ALA A 60 -5.42 15.97 -2.83
C ALA A 60 -5.88 14.95 -1.78
N VAL A 61 -5.92 13.69 -2.21
CA VAL A 61 -6.06 12.50 -1.35
C VAL A 61 -5.00 11.49 -1.77
N SER A 62 -4.30 10.90 -0.80
CA SER A 62 -3.36 9.80 -1.03
C SER A 62 -4.02 8.48 -0.63
N ILE A 63 -3.99 7.48 -1.53
CA ILE A 63 -4.61 6.17 -1.28
C ILE A 63 -3.51 5.10 -1.21
N ARG A 64 -3.41 4.43 -0.07
CA ARG A 64 -2.44 3.35 0.18
C ARG A 64 -3.00 2.00 -0.25
N MET A 65 -2.93 1.68 -1.53
CA MET A 65 -3.46 0.42 -2.06
C MET A 65 -2.57 -0.78 -1.69
N PRO A 66 -3.15 -1.97 -1.39
CA PRO A 66 -2.40 -3.21 -1.24
C PRO A 66 -2.01 -3.77 -2.63
N TRP A 67 -1.60 -5.04 -2.69
CA TRP A 67 -1.25 -5.70 -3.95
C TRP A 67 -2.46 -5.80 -4.89
N ILE A 68 -2.46 -4.99 -5.96
CA ILE A 68 -3.54 -4.97 -6.95
C ILE A 68 -3.42 -6.17 -7.89
N GLN A 69 -4.54 -6.84 -8.17
CA GLN A 69 -4.63 -8.05 -8.98
C GLN A 69 -5.74 -7.97 -10.02
N THR A 70 -5.57 -8.62 -11.15
CA THR A 70 -6.66 -8.87 -12.10
C THR A 70 -7.23 -10.27 -11.89
N PRO A 71 -8.40 -10.60 -12.45
CA PRO A 71 -8.91 -11.97 -12.45
C PRO A 71 -7.89 -12.99 -12.97
N GLN A 72 -7.08 -12.61 -13.97
CA GLN A 72 -6.03 -13.46 -14.54
C GLN A 72 -4.83 -13.59 -13.59
N SER A 73 -4.35 -12.48 -13.01
CA SER A 73 -3.17 -12.53 -12.12
C SER A 73 -3.47 -13.17 -10.78
N PHE A 74 -4.73 -13.13 -10.32
CA PHE A 74 -5.13 -13.75 -9.05
C PHE A 74 -4.79 -15.24 -8.99
N PHE A 75 -5.15 -16.00 -10.03
CA PHE A 75 -4.92 -17.46 -10.05
C PHE A 75 -3.45 -17.83 -10.22
N ALA A 76 -2.65 -16.98 -10.87
CA ALA A 76 -1.21 -17.20 -11.05
C ALA A 76 -0.38 -16.70 -9.85
N GLY A 77 -0.84 -15.65 -9.17
CA GLY A 77 -0.11 -14.96 -8.10
C GLY A 77 -0.67 -15.26 -6.71
N VAL A 78 -1.85 -14.70 -6.39
CA VAL A 78 -2.43 -14.77 -5.04
C VAL A 78 -2.77 -16.21 -4.64
N GLY A 79 -3.42 -16.98 -5.52
CA GLY A 79 -3.84 -18.35 -5.23
C GLY A 79 -2.69 -19.24 -4.74
N PRO A 80 -1.61 -19.40 -5.53
CA PRO A 80 -0.44 -20.17 -5.12
C PRO A 80 0.26 -19.59 -3.90
N ARG A 81 0.41 -18.26 -3.82
CA ARG A 81 1.11 -17.60 -2.70
C ARG A 81 0.39 -17.80 -1.37
N ARG A 82 -0.95 -17.92 -1.35
CA ARG A 82 -1.72 -18.22 -0.12
C ARG A 82 -1.33 -19.55 0.54
N ALA A 83 -0.74 -20.48 -0.19
CA ALA A 83 -0.24 -21.74 0.35
C ALA A 83 1.18 -21.64 0.93
N THR A 84 1.83 -20.48 0.85
CA THR A 84 3.20 -20.26 1.36
C THR A 84 3.21 -19.26 2.50
N ALA A 85 4.28 -19.28 3.30
CA ALA A 85 4.51 -18.30 4.37
C ALA A 85 4.63 -16.86 3.86
N ASP A 86 4.98 -16.67 2.57
CA ASP A 86 5.12 -15.34 1.97
C ASP A 86 3.80 -14.57 1.87
N SER A 87 2.66 -15.26 1.94
CA SER A 87 1.34 -14.61 2.00
C SER A 87 1.11 -13.77 3.26
N ALA A 88 1.86 -14.02 4.33
CA ALA A 88 1.78 -13.20 5.54
C ALA A 88 2.46 -11.84 5.37
N ARG A 89 3.36 -11.68 4.40
CA ARG A 89 4.19 -10.46 4.26
C ARG A 89 3.34 -9.22 3.95
N ASP A 90 2.22 -9.37 3.25
CA ASP A 90 1.24 -8.32 2.95
C ASP A 90 -0.05 -8.51 3.75
N LEU A 91 0.01 -9.21 4.89
CA LEU A 91 -1.15 -9.52 5.74
C LEU A 91 -2.29 -10.20 4.96
N TRP A 92 -1.94 -11.07 3.98
CA TRP A 92 -2.88 -11.75 3.08
C TRP A 92 -3.77 -10.82 2.24
N SER A 93 -3.41 -9.54 2.18
CA SER A 93 -4.19 -8.50 1.51
C SER A 93 -3.92 -8.46 0.01
N TYR A 94 -4.99 -8.25 -0.75
CA TYR A 94 -4.95 -7.96 -2.18
C TYR A 94 -6.21 -7.17 -2.54
N LEU A 95 -6.21 -6.51 -3.69
CA LEU A 95 -7.35 -5.77 -4.20
C LEU A 95 -7.56 -6.08 -5.69
N ASP A 96 -8.80 -6.31 -6.13
CA ASP A 96 -9.08 -6.47 -7.55
C ASP A 96 -8.91 -5.12 -8.27
N ALA A 97 -8.29 -5.13 -9.45
CA ALA A 97 -8.00 -3.94 -10.24
C ALA A 97 -9.27 -3.17 -10.63
N ARG A 98 -10.41 -3.86 -10.76
CA ARG A 98 -11.71 -3.22 -11.02
C ARG A 98 -12.13 -2.35 -9.84
N ASP A 99 -12.01 -2.87 -8.63
CA ASP A 99 -12.33 -2.15 -7.40
C ASP A 99 -11.31 -1.05 -7.13
N ALA A 100 -10.02 -1.32 -7.36
CA ALA A 100 -8.97 -0.31 -7.28
C ALA A 100 -9.26 0.87 -8.21
N GLY A 101 -9.71 0.60 -9.45
CA GLY A 101 -10.08 1.63 -10.42
C GLY A 101 -11.24 2.50 -9.97
N GLN A 102 -12.25 1.93 -9.30
CA GLN A 102 -13.37 2.71 -8.74
C GLN A 102 -12.91 3.71 -7.68
N GLY A 103 -11.82 3.44 -6.96
CA GLY A 103 -11.25 4.36 -5.98
C GLY A 103 -10.63 5.65 -6.56
N PHE A 104 -10.51 5.76 -7.89
CA PHE A 104 -9.95 6.93 -8.58
C PHE A 104 -10.98 7.70 -9.42
N LEU A 105 -12.26 7.29 -9.40
CA LEU A 105 -13.37 7.97 -10.07
C LEU A 105 -14.08 8.93 -9.10
#